data_AF-X0ZXQ3-F1
#
_entry.id   AF-X0ZXQ3-F1
#
_cell.length_a   1.000
_cell.length_b   1.000
_cell.length_c   1.000
_cell.angle_alpha   90.00
_cell.angle_beta   90.00
_cell.angle_gamma   90.00
#
_symmetry.space_group_name_H-M   'P 1'
#
loop_
_entity.id
_entity.type
_entity.pdbx_description
1 polymer ?
#
loop_
_entity_poly.entity_id
_entity_poly.type
_entity_poly.pdbx_seq_one_letter_code
_entity_poly.pdbx_strand_id
1 'polypeptide(L)' 'MKTIKRKIIHPEDTLHIFNIKKVSFHPFPEEFGLASTGDETRKQIDDEFIKILNLDINLKSYFEMLINEPVLTLRRL' A
#
# COMPACT_ATOMS: atom_id res chain seq x y z
N MET A 1 -0.69 -13.17 26.64
CA MET A 1 -0.48 -11.82 26.04
C MET A 1 0.66 -11.91 25.03
N LYS A 2 0.40 -11.68 23.73
CA LYS A 2 1.48 -11.52 22.74
C LYS A 2 2.00 -10.09 22.83
N THR A 3 3.22 -9.92 23.30
CA THR A 3 3.91 -8.63 23.36
C THR A 3 4.25 -8.20 21.93
N ILE A 4 3.61 -7.14 21.43
CA ILE A 4 3.97 -6.56 20.14
C ILE A 4 5.30 -5.82 20.35
N LYS A 5 6.40 -6.38 19.83
CA LYS A 5 7.68 -5.67 19.77
C LYS A 5 7.50 -4.51 18.78
N ARG A 6 7.50 -3.27 19.27
CA ARG A 6 7.51 -2.09 18.40
C ARG A 6 8.84 -2.06 17.66
N LYS A 7 8.79 -2.20 16.32
CA LYS A 7 9.95 -1.98 15.46
C LYS A 7 10.24 -0.48 15.45
N ILE A 8 11.49 -0.11 15.69
CA ILE A 8 11.95 1.28 15.55
C ILE A 8 12.04 1.53 14.04
N ILE A 9 11.27 2.50 13.54
CA ILE A 9 11.32 2.91 12.13
C ILE A 9 12.53 3.84 12.00
N HIS A 10 13.47 3.49 11.13
CA HIS A 10 14.65 4.31 10.93
C HIS A 10 14.43 5.33 9.79
N PRO A 11 15.06 6.51 9.82
CA PRO A 11 14.89 7.53 8.78
C PRO A 11 15.18 7.04 7.35
N GLU A 12 16.16 6.15 7.20
CA GLU A 12 16.52 5.49 5.93
C GLU A 12 15.37 4.68 5.33
N ASP A 13 14.51 4.07 6.16
CA ASP A 13 13.33 3.31 5.70
C ASP A 13 12.30 4.24 5.03
N THR A 14 12.30 5.53 5.39
CA THR A 14 11.35 6.52 4.86
C THR A 14 11.83 7.20 3.58
N LEU A 15 13.14 7.21 3.33
CA LEU A 15 13.75 7.94 2.20
C LEU A 15 13.28 7.37 0.84
N HIS A 16 13.08 6.05 0.75
CA HIS A 16 12.53 5.41 -0.44
C HIS A 16 11.10 5.88 -0.75
N ILE A 17 10.25 6.04 0.26
CA ILE A 17 8.86 6.50 0.10
C ILE A 17 8.81 7.93 -0.46
N PHE A 18 9.71 8.82 -0.01
CA PHE A 18 9.76 10.20 -0.49
C PHE A 18 10.19 10.32 -1.96
N ASN A 19 10.97 9.36 -2.47
CA ASN A 19 11.34 9.33 -3.89
C ASN A 19 10.16 8.88 -4.79
N ILE A 20 9.26 8.04 -4.28
CA ILE A 20 8.06 7.58 -5.01
C ILE A 20 7.03 8.70 -5.20
N LYS A 21 7.06 9.78 -4.38
CA LYS A 21 6.15 10.94 -4.51
C LYS A 21 6.24 11.70 -5.84
N LYS A 22 7.23 11.43 -6.69
CA LYS A 22 7.38 12.06 -8.01
C LYS A 22 6.65 11.33 -9.13
N VAL A 23 5.99 10.21 -8.85
CA VAL A 23 5.34 9.37 -9.85
C VAL A 23 3.86 9.74 -9.98
N SER A 24 3.37 9.77 -11.22
CA SER A 24 1.96 9.99 -11.54
C SER A 24 1.13 8.80 -11.09
N PHE A 25 -0.05 9.05 -10.50
CA PHE A 25 -1.02 8.01 -10.18
C PHE A 25 -2.14 8.01 -11.22
N HIS A 26 -2.65 6.82 -11.52
CA HIS A 26 -3.89 6.63 -12.25
C HIS A 26 -5.09 7.00 -11.38
N PRO A 27 -6.23 7.36 -11.99
CA PRO A 27 -7.45 7.59 -11.25
C PRO A 27 -7.91 6.31 -10.54
N PHE A 28 -8.69 6.49 -9.48
CA PHE A 28 -9.38 5.38 -8.84
C PHE A 28 -10.55 4.88 -9.72
N PRO A 29 -10.82 3.56 -9.83
CA PRO A 29 -10.11 2.43 -9.21
C PRO A 29 -8.98 1.83 -10.07
N GLU A 30 -8.71 2.40 -11.24
CA GLU A 30 -7.72 1.90 -12.21
C GLU A 30 -6.35 1.67 -11.59
N GLU A 31 -5.88 2.58 -10.74
CA GLU A 31 -4.60 2.45 -10.00
C GLU A 31 -4.51 1.13 -9.21
N PHE A 32 -5.60 0.67 -8.61
CA PHE A 32 -5.61 -0.59 -7.87
C PHE A 32 -5.67 -1.80 -8.80
N GLY A 33 -6.33 -1.64 -9.96
CA GLY A 33 -6.29 -2.60 -11.06
C GLY A 33 -4.85 -2.89 -11.46
N LEU A 34 -4.11 -1.83 -11.78
CA LEU A 34 -2.71 -1.92 -12.14
C LEU A 34 -1.89 -2.50 -10.97
N ALA A 35 -2.07 -2.01 -9.74
CA ALA A 35 -1.37 -2.50 -8.55
C ALA A 35 -1.56 -4.00 -8.29
N SER A 36 -2.74 -4.56 -8.61
CA SER A 36 -3.02 -5.99 -8.46
C SER A 36 -2.19 -6.89 -9.39
N THR A 37 -1.63 -6.32 -10.46
CA THR A 37 -0.83 -7.05 -11.46
C THR A 37 0.65 -7.18 -11.11
N GLY A 38 1.20 -6.29 -10.27
CA GLY A 38 2.50 -6.51 -9.63
C GLY A 38 3.59 -5.45 -9.78
N ASP A 39 3.46 -4.46 -10.67
CA ASP A 39 4.58 -3.57 -11.04
C ASP A 39 4.23 -2.08 -11.09
N GLU A 40 3.42 -1.62 -10.13
CA GLU A 40 2.85 -0.27 -10.15
C GLU A 40 3.16 0.52 -8.90
N THR A 41 3.16 1.84 -9.06
CA THR A 41 3.51 2.82 -8.03
C THR A 41 2.78 2.56 -6.70
N ARG A 42 1.47 2.35 -6.74
CA ARG A 42 0.68 1.99 -5.54
C ARG A 42 1.20 0.73 -4.85
N LYS A 43 1.47 -0.34 -5.59
CA LYS A 43 1.96 -1.59 -4.99
C LYS A 43 3.34 -1.39 -4.36
N GLN A 44 4.24 -0.68 -5.04
CA GLN A 44 5.57 -0.39 -4.51
C GLN A 44 5.50 0.37 -3.17
N ILE A 45 4.60 1.35 -3.08
CA ILE A 45 4.36 2.09 -1.84
C ILE A 45 3.86 1.15 -0.74
N ASP A 46 2.84 0.35 -1.04
CA ASP A 46 2.20 -0.51 -0.05
C ASP A 46 3.14 -1.64 0.40
N ASP A 47 3.98 -2.18 -0.48
CA ASP A 47 5.04 -3.13 -0.15
C ASP A 47 6.07 -2.53 0.83
N GLU A 48 6.46 -1.27 0.63
CA GLU A 48 7.36 -0.58 1.58
C GLU A 48 6.68 -0.38 2.94
N PHE A 49 5.40 0.00 2.97
CA PHE A 49 4.65 0.09 4.23
C PHE A 49 4.57 -1.26 4.94
N ILE A 50 4.34 -2.36 4.22
CA ILE A 50 4.34 -3.72 4.79
C ILE A 50 5.68 -4.04 5.45
N LYS A 51 6.80 -3.76 4.77
CA LYS A 51 8.15 -4.02 5.30
C LYS A 51 8.45 -3.19 6.55
N ILE A 52 8.09 -1.91 6.53
CA ILE A 52 8.31 -0.97 7.63
C ILE A 52 7.48 -1.39 8.85
N LEU A 53 6.21 -1.67 8.62
CA LEU A 53 5.25 -2.02 9.68
C LEU A 53 5.29 -3.50 10.07
N ASN A 54 6.06 -4.32 9.35
CA ASN A 54 6.17 -5.76 9.53
C ASN A 54 4.79 -6.45 9.54
N LEU A 55 3.99 -6.14 8.51
CA LEU A 55 2.65 -6.68 8.35
C LEU A 55 2.70 -8.02 7.60
N ASP A 56 1.78 -8.91 7.96
CA ASP A 56 1.54 -10.15 7.22
C ASP A 56 0.18 -10.01 6.53
N ILE A 57 0.18 -9.40 5.34
CA ILE A 57 -1.04 -9.11 4.57
C ILE A 57 -0.86 -9.44 3.09
N ASN A 58 -1.93 -9.90 2.44
CA ASN A 58 -1.96 -10.17 1.00
C ASN A 58 -2.56 -8.97 0.24
N LEU A 59 -1.70 -8.09 -0.28
CA LEU A 59 -2.13 -6.89 -1.00
C LEU A 59 -3.03 -7.17 -2.20
N LYS A 60 -2.79 -8.28 -2.93
CA LYS A 60 -3.54 -8.58 -4.14
C LYS A 60 -5.04 -8.66 -3.88
N SER A 61 -5.43 -9.39 -2.83
CA SER A 61 -6.84 -9.54 -2.45
C SER A 61 -7.47 -8.22 -2.01
N TYR A 62 -6.70 -7.34 -1.36
CA TYR A 62 -7.19 -6.00 -1.01
C TYR A 62 -7.38 -5.12 -2.24
N PHE A 63 -6.47 -5.17 -3.21
CA PHE A 63 -6.59 -4.43 -4.46
C PHE A 63 -7.79 -4.93 -5.28
N GLU A 64 -7.96 -6.26 -5.40
CA GLU A 64 -9.13 -6.87 -6.03
C GLU A 64 -10.45 -6.40 -5.39
N MET A 65 -10.50 -6.32 -4.05
CA MET A 65 -11.66 -5.78 -3.35
C MET A 65 -11.89 -4.30 -3.66
N LEU A 66 -10.83 -3.47 -3.65
CA LEU A 66 -10.90 -2.02 -3.94
C LEU A 66 -11.36 -1.72 -5.37
N ILE A 67 -11.02 -2.59 -6.33
CA ILE A 67 -11.47 -2.50 -7.72
C ILE A 67 -12.96 -2.82 -7.83
N ASN A 68 -13.39 -3.89 -7.17
CA ASN A 68 -14.75 -4.44 -7.32
C ASN A 68 -15.79 -3.70 -6.48
N GLU A 69 -15.41 -3.13 -5.33
CA GLU A 69 -16.32 -2.45 -4.40
C GLU A 69 -15.89 -1.00 -4.08
N PRO A 70 -15.72 -0.14 -5.11
CA PRO A 70 -15.18 1.21 -4.96
C PRO A 70 -16.00 2.12 -4.04
N VAL A 71 -17.31 1.88 -3.94
CA VAL A 71 -18.25 2.67 -3.14
C VAL A 71 -18.10 2.40 -1.64
N LEU A 72 -17.73 1.17 -1.24
CA LEU A 72 -17.52 0.83 0.17
C LEU A 72 -16.22 1.44 0.70
N THR A 73 -15.23 1.60 -0.18
CA THR A 73 -13.90 2.09 0.18
C THR A 73 -13.82 3.61 0.22
N LEU A 74 -14.68 4.32 -0.54
CA LEU A 74 -14.80 5.79 -0.50
C LEU A 74 -15.81 6.31 0.53
N ARG A 75 -16.74 5.48 1.05
CA ARG A 75 -17.78 5.89 2.01
C ARG A 75 -17.29 6.23 3.43
N ARG A 76 -15.99 6.39 3.64
CA ARG A 76 -15.39 6.66 4.96
C ARG A 76 -14.76 8.04 5.13
N LEU A 77 -14.91 8.95 4.18
CA LEU A 77 -14.47 10.34 4.29
C LEU A 77 -15.65 11.31 4.28
#